data_AF-M0PP64-F1
#
_entry.id   AF-M0PP64-F1
#
_cell.length_a   1.000
_cell.length_b   1.000
_cell.length_c   1.000
_cell.angle_alpha   90.00
_cell.angle_beta   90.00
_cell.angle_gamma   90.00
#
_symmetry.space_group_name_H-M   'P 1'
#
loop_
_entity.id
_entity.type
_entity.pdbx_description
1 polymer ?
#
loop_
_entity_poly.entity_id
_entity_poly.type
_entity_poly.pdbx_seq_one_letter_code
_entity_poly.pdbx_strand_id
1 'polypeptide(L)'
;MTPPTTDGPPAPTTSREEAWVAHAALLDAAERATDEDVAYRRPIESIERGAALDDEDIALLRDALVDYLGDAPVRDRAPGRALLRRTDDATDARSRRA
;
A
#
# COMPACT_ATOMS: atom_id res chain seq x y z
N MET A 1 -28.20 -11.95 -2.28
CA MET A 1 -27.04 -11.21 -2.82
C MET A 1 -25.82 -11.70 -2.08
N THR A 2 -24.91 -12.38 -2.77
CA THR A 2 -23.62 -12.79 -2.21
C THR A 2 -22.67 -11.61 -2.39
N PRO A 3 -22.01 -11.08 -1.34
CA PRO A 3 -20.99 -10.06 -1.56
C PRO A 3 -19.91 -10.68 -2.46
N PRO A 4 -19.38 -9.97 -3.47
CA PRO A 4 -18.24 -10.45 -4.22
C PRO A 4 -17.10 -10.64 -3.22
N THR A 5 -16.81 -11.90 -2.95
CA THR A 5 -15.89 -12.31 -1.91
C THR A 5 -14.53 -12.48 -2.57
N THR A 6 -13.84 -11.38 -2.82
CA THR A 6 -12.37 -11.47 -2.83
C THR A 6 -11.99 -11.54 -1.35
N ASP A 7 -12.12 -12.72 -0.73
CA ASP A 7 -11.89 -12.95 0.72
C ASP A 7 -10.41 -12.82 1.12
N GLY A 8 -9.56 -12.46 0.15
CA GLY A 8 -8.14 -12.22 0.34
C GLY A 8 -7.84 -10.73 0.42
N PRO A 9 -6.89 -10.32 1.27
CA PRO A 9 -6.41 -8.93 1.30
C PRO A 9 -5.84 -8.53 -0.07
N PRO A 10 -6.00 -7.25 -0.49
CA PRO A 10 -5.59 -6.80 -1.81
C PRO A 10 -4.09 -6.97 -1.98
N ALA A 11 -3.64 -7.64 -3.04
CA ALA A 11 -2.21 -7.71 -3.35
C ALA A 11 -1.63 -6.29 -3.44
N PRO A 12 -0.49 -6.00 -2.78
CA PRO A 12 0.50 -6.92 -2.21
C PRO A 12 0.33 -7.22 -0.70
N THR A 13 -0.79 -6.84 -0.09
CA THR A 13 -1.10 -7.16 1.30
C THR A 13 -1.54 -8.61 1.45
N THR A 14 -1.21 -9.23 2.58
CA THR A 14 -1.49 -10.65 2.91
C THR A 14 -2.27 -10.78 4.21
N SER A 15 -2.47 -9.68 4.95
CA SER A 15 -3.33 -9.62 6.11
C SER A 15 -4.14 -8.32 6.16
N ARG A 16 -5.16 -8.30 7.01
CA ARG A 16 -5.96 -7.10 7.26
C ARG A 16 -5.15 -6.01 7.97
N GLU A 17 -4.21 -6.37 8.84
CA GLU A 17 -3.30 -5.43 9.47
C GLU A 17 -2.42 -4.74 8.43
N GLU A 18 -1.90 -5.49 7.45
CA GLU A 18 -1.11 -4.89 6.37
C GLU A 18 -1.95 -3.99 5.47
N ALA A 19 -3.21 -4.34 5.19
CA ALA A 19 -4.14 -3.47 4.46
C ALA A 19 -4.42 -2.16 5.22
N TRP A 20 -4.56 -2.23 6.55
CA TRP A 20 -4.67 -1.03 7.39
C TRP A 20 -3.42 -0.15 7.34
N VAL A 21 -2.23 -0.76 7.42
CA VAL A 21 -0.96 -0.01 7.34
C VAL A 21 -0.77 0.62 5.96
N ALA A 22 -1.10 -0.11 4.89
CA ALA A 22 -1.03 0.41 3.53
C ALA A 22 -1.93 1.64 3.36
N HIS A 23 -3.17 1.55 3.87
CA HIS A 23 -4.11 2.67 3.83
C HIS A 23 -3.61 3.87 4.65
N ALA A 24 -3.11 3.63 5.87
CA ALA A 24 -2.57 4.70 6.72
C ALA A 24 -1.36 5.40 6.08
N ALA A 25 -0.43 4.64 5.48
CA ALA A 25 0.74 5.19 4.82
C ALA A 25 0.35 6.05 3.60
N LEU A 26 -0.61 5.59 2.79
CA LEU A 26 -1.08 6.36 1.62
C LEU A 26 -1.83 7.63 2.02
N LEU A 27 -2.64 7.60 3.07
CA LEU A 27 -3.29 8.81 3.61
C LEU A 27 -2.27 9.80 4.13
N ASP A 28 -1.31 9.32 4.90
CA ASP A 28 -0.23 10.13 5.48
C ASP A 28 0.68 10.75 4.38
N ALA A 29 0.91 10.03 3.28
CA ALA A 29 1.59 10.57 2.10
C ALA A 29 0.75 11.61 1.35
N ALA A 30 -0.56 11.36 1.17
CA ALA A 30 -1.49 12.31 0.55
C ALA A 30 -1.58 13.62 1.33
N GLU A 31 -1.71 13.55 2.66
CA GLU A 31 -1.76 14.71 3.55
C GLU A 31 -0.49 15.58 3.49
N ARG A 32 0.67 14.99 3.17
CA ARG A 32 1.95 15.71 3.01
C ARG A 32 2.20 16.22 1.60
N ALA A 33 1.48 15.74 0.61
CA ALA A 33 1.63 16.18 -0.78
C ALA A 33 1.04 17.59 -0.94
N THR A 34 1.83 18.52 -1.47
CA THR A 34 1.42 19.92 -1.66
C THR A 34 0.70 20.19 -2.98
N ASP A 35 0.82 19.30 -3.96
CA ASP A 35 0.19 19.40 -5.28
C ASP A 35 -0.52 18.07 -5.62
N GLU A 36 -1.85 18.15 -5.72
CA GLU A 36 -2.83 17.18 -6.21
C GLU A 36 -2.82 15.75 -5.60
N ASP A 37 -3.68 15.57 -4.59
CA ASP A 37 -4.25 14.32 -4.02
C ASP A 37 -4.60 13.18 -5.00
N VAL A 38 -4.58 13.42 -6.32
CA VAL A 38 -5.08 12.51 -7.35
C VAL A 38 -4.26 11.22 -7.43
N ALA A 39 -2.94 11.30 -7.25
CA ALA A 39 -2.06 10.13 -7.36
C ALA A 39 -2.34 9.08 -6.28
N TYR A 40 -2.64 9.51 -5.05
CA TYR A 40 -2.91 8.59 -3.93
C TYR A 40 -4.36 8.13 -3.86
N ARG A 41 -5.29 8.86 -4.48
CA ARG A 41 -6.72 8.52 -4.46
C ARG A 41 -6.99 7.11 -4.99
N ARG A 42 -6.41 6.77 -6.14
CA ARG A 42 -6.61 5.46 -6.77
C ARG A 42 -6.12 4.29 -5.90
N PRO A 43 -4.87 4.25 -5.41
CA PRO A 43 -4.41 3.15 -4.56
C PRO A 43 -5.19 3.05 -3.24
N ILE A 44 -5.62 4.19 -2.66
CA ILE A 44 -6.49 4.21 -1.48
C ILE A 44 -7.82 3.52 -1.78
N GLU A 45 -8.52 3.92 -2.84
CA GLU A 45 -9.81 3.33 -3.22
C GLU A 45 -9.68 1.84 -3.58
N SER A 46 -8.56 1.42 -4.17
CA SER A 46 -8.28 0.02 -4.46
C SER A 46 -8.15 -0.80 -3.17
N ILE A 47 -7.41 -0.32 -2.16
CA ILE A 47 -7.30 -0.99 -0.86
C ILE A 47 -8.67 -1.08 -0.16
N GLU A 48 -9.44 0.01 -0.17
CA GLU A 48 -10.78 0.04 0.44
C GLU A 48 -11.74 -0.98 -0.20
N ARG A 49 -11.62 -1.19 -1.51
CA ARG A 49 -12.41 -2.17 -2.26
C ARG A 49 -11.85 -3.59 -2.21
N GLY A 50 -10.68 -3.80 -1.60
CA GLY A 50 -9.97 -5.08 -1.65
C GLY A 50 -9.50 -5.46 -3.07
N ALA A 51 -9.28 -4.47 -3.93
CA ALA A 51 -8.75 -4.65 -5.28
C ALA A 51 -7.22 -4.65 -5.28
N ALA A 52 -6.62 -5.48 -6.15
CA ALA A 52 -5.17 -5.50 -6.31
C ALA A 52 -4.65 -4.15 -6.82
N LEU A 53 -3.50 -3.73 -6.28
CA LEU A 53 -2.77 -2.57 -6.76
C LEU A 53 -2.03 -2.92 -8.05
N ASP A 54 -1.98 -1.97 -8.98
CA ASP A 54 -1.12 -2.09 -10.15
C ASP A 54 0.33 -1.67 -9.85
N ASP A 55 1.19 -1.71 -10.86
CA ASP A 55 2.62 -1.47 -10.65
C ASP A 55 2.92 -0.01 -10.22
N GLU A 56 2.15 0.95 -10.70
CA GLU A 56 2.29 2.36 -10.33
C GLU A 56 1.81 2.59 -8.90
N ASP A 57 0.66 2.02 -8.57
CA ASP A 57 0.10 2.01 -7.22
C ASP A 57 1.05 1.33 -6.20
N ILE A 58 1.74 0.25 -6.60
CA ILE A 58 2.73 -0.45 -5.76
C ILE A 58 3.96 0.42 -5.51
N ALA A 59 4.44 1.15 -6.53
CA ALA A 59 5.56 2.07 -6.37
C ALA A 59 5.21 3.23 -5.44
N LEU A 60 4.02 3.82 -5.60
CA LEU A 60 3.51 4.86 -4.70
C LEU A 60 3.37 4.36 -3.27
N LEU A 61 2.82 3.16 -3.08
CA LEU A 61 2.70 2.53 -1.76
C LEU A 61 4.07 2.28 -1.12
N ARG A 62 5.06 1.85 -1.90
CA ARG A 62 6.43 1.64 -1.41
C ARG A 62 7.00 2.93 -0.85
N ASP A 63 6.94 4.01 -1.61
CA ASP A 63 7.50 5.30 -1.19
C ASP A 63 6.75 5.84 0.04
N ALA A 64 5.41 5.75 0.06
CA ALA A 64 4.60 6.10 1.21
C ALA A 64 4.96 5.28 2.47
N LEU A 65 5.24 3.98 2.35
CA LEU A 65 5.65 3.13 3.46
C LEU A 65 7.03 3.50 4.00
N VAL A 66 7.97 3.91 3.14
CA VAL A 66 9.31 4.36 3.55
C VAL A 66 9.19 5.57 4.47
N ASP A 67 8.37 6.55 4.08
CA ASP A 67 8.16 7.77 4.86
C ASP A 67 7.37 7.49 6.15
N TYR A 68 6.24 6.81 6.04
CA TYR A 68 5.34 6.49 7.16
C TYR A 68 6.05 5.72 8.28
N LEU A 69 6.89 4.73 7.94
CA LEU A 69 7.57 3.88 8.92
C LEU A 69 8.64 4.61 9.75
N GLY A 70 9.03 5.83 9.35
CA GLY A 70 9.91 6.68 10.14
C GLY A 70 9.30 7.08 11.49
N ASP A 71 7.99 7.33 11.53
CA ASP A 71 7.26 7.76 12.73
C ASP A 71 6.03 6.88 13.04
N ALA A 72 5.91 5.72 12.39
CA ALA A 72 4.76 4.85 12.54
C ALA A 72 4.53 4.40 14.01
N PRO A 73 3.25 4.30 14.44
CA PRO A 73 2.88 3.68 15.71
C PRO A 73 3.47 2.28 15.85
N VAL A 74 3.81 1.87 17.08
CA VAL A 74 4.48 0.58 17.35
C VAL A 74 3.71 -0.61 16.76
N ARG A 75 2.37 -0.57 16.81
CA ARG A 75 1.49 -1.60 16.26
C ARG A 75 1.71 -1.84 14.77
N ASP A 76 2.08 -0.79 14.04
CA ASP A 76 2.08 -0.77 12.58
C ASP A 76 3.48 -1.13 12.02
N ARG A 77 4.52 -1.08 12.86
CA ARG A 77 5.93 -1.27 12.44
C ARG A 77 6.23 -2.66 11.89
N ALA A 78 5.81 -3.71 12.58
CA ALA A 78 6.05 -5.08 12.14
C ALA A 78 5.29 -5.43 10.84
N PRO A 79 3.96 -5.22 10.75
CA PRO A 79 3.23 -5.45 9.49
C PRO A 79 3.71 -4.53 8.36
N GLY A 80 3.99 -3.26 8.64
CA GLY A 80 4.48 -2.34 7.63
C GLY A 80 5.87 -2.71 7.08
N ARG A 81 6.80 -3.19 7.91
CA ARG A 81 8.11 -3.69 7.44
C ARG A 81 8.00 -4.99 6.64
N ALA A 82 7.02 -5.84 6.93
CA ALA A 82 6.75 -7.03 6.12
C ALA A 82 6.22 -6.64 4.75
N LEU A 83 5.25 -5.72 4.73
CA LEU A 83 4.68 -5.17 3.50
C LEU A 83 5.72 -4.46 2.64
N LEU A 84 6.56 -3.58 3.23
CA LEU A 84 7.60 -2.84 2.51
C LEU A 84 8.59 -3.78 1.80
N ARG A 85 9.01 -4.86 2.45
CA ARG A 85 9.90 -5.85 1.81
C ARG A 85 9.26 -6.48 0.57
N ARG A 86 7.96 -6.74 0.59
CA ARG A 86 7.26 -7.29 -0.57
C ARG A 86 7.06 -6.28 -1.68
N THR A 87 6.82 -5.00 -1.36
CA THR A 87 6.72 -3.95 -2.38
C THR A 87 8.09 -3.66 -3.00
N ASP A 88 9.18 -3.72 -2.23
CA ASP A 88 10.56 -3.69 -2.71
C ASP A 88 10.82 -4.86 -3.68
N ASP A 89 10.55 -6.10 -3.27
CA ASP A 89 10.74 -7.30 -4.10
C ASP A 89 9.95 -7.22 -5.42
N ALA A 90 8.71 -6.72 -5.38
CA ALA A 90 7.86 -6.55 -6.55
C ALA A 90 8.41 -5.50 -7.52
N THR A 91 8.88 -4.37 -6.99
CA THR A 91 9.50 -3.28 -7.76
C THR A 91 10.81 -3.75 -8.41
N ASP A 92 11.68 -4.40 -7.64
CA ASP A 92 12.98 -4.92 -8.11
C ASP A 92 12.86 -6.04 -9.15
N ALA A 93 11.88 -6.94 -8.97
CA ALA A 93 11.60 -7.98 -9.97
C ALA A 93 11.16 -7.37 -11.31
N ARG A 94 10.52 -6.20 -11.28
CA ARG A 94 10.06 -5.49 -12.47
C ARG A 94 11.18 -4.70 -13.15
N SER A 95 12.01 -3.99 -12.38
CA SER A 95 13.18 -3.29 -12.93
C SER A 95 14.13 -4.22 -13.69
N ARG A 96 14.20 -5.50 -13.30
CA ARG A 96 14.99 -6.52 -14.00
C ARG A 96 14.35 -7.07 -15.29
N ARG A 97 13.06 -6.80 -15.53
CA ARG A 97 12.32 -7.28 -16.72
C ARG A 97 12.14 -6.20 -17.80
N ALA A 98 12.35 -4.94 -17.46
CA ALA A 98 12.34 -3.79 -18.38
C ALA A 98 13.68 -3.69 -19.12
#